data_AF-A0A1V5V147-F1
#
_entry.id   AF-A0A1V5V147-F1
#
_cell.length_a   1.000
_cell.length_b   1.000
_cell.length_c   1.000
_cell.angle_alpha   90.00
_cell.angle_beta   90.00
_cell.angle_gamma   90.00
#
_symmetry.space_group_name_H-M   'P 1'
#
loop_
_entity.id
_entity.type
_entity.pdbx_description
1 polymer ?
#
loop_
_entity_poly.entity_id
_entity_poly.type
_entity_poly.pdbx_seq_one_letter_code
_entity_poly.pdbx_strand_id
1 'polypeptide(L)'
;MKIRYIIEYKRPDPNKWDFIPIGVWAHGVDDRSAFEVGYVSGFDAEEWDAQCVVNRIVEQGIRELPEDFLERHRDAVPVYLGSRTIVFESDKYGSVTELVDDVIGQIRKGRID
;
A
#
# COMPACT_ATOMS: atom_id res chain seq x y z
N MET A 1 -0.72 -1.83 -18.15
CA MET A 1 0.11 -2.74 -17.31
C MET A 1 -0.81 -3.32 -16.26
N LYS A 2 -0.75 -4.62 -15.96
CA LYS A 2 -1.54 -5.15 -14.84
C LYS A 2 -0.84 -4.82 -13.52
N ILE A 3 -1.57 -4.19 -12.60
CA ILE A 3 -1.09 -3.75 -11.29
C ILE A 3 -2.03 -4.29 -10.22
N ARG A 4 -1.45 -4.82 -9.15
CA ARG A 4 -2.16 -5.24 -7.95
C ARG A 4 -1.88 -4.22 -6.85
N TYR A 5 -2.88 -3.93 -6.02
CA TYR A 5 -2.69 -2.98 -4.92
C TYR A 5 -3.59 -3.29 -3.73
N ILE A 6 -3.17 -2.80 -2.57
CA ILE A 6 -3.95 -2.79 -1.33
C ILE A 6 -3.98 -1.38 -0.78
N ILE A 7 -5.07 -1.02 -0.12
CA ILE A 7 -5.20 0.23 0.62
C ILE A 7 -4.95 -0.08 2.09
N GLU A 8 -4.08 0.73 2.71
CA GLU A 8 -3.75 0.64 4.12
C GLU A 8 -4.64 1.58 4.91
N TYR A 9 -5.19 1.05 6.01
CA TYR A 9 -6.05 1.76 6.92
C TYR A 9 -5.44 1.78 8.32
N LYS A 10 -5.50 2.92 8.96
CA LYS A 10 -5.08 3.08 10.36
C LYS A 10 -6.29 3.25 11.26
N ARG A 11 -6.12 2.79 12.50
CA ARG A 11 -7.03 3.07 13.59
C ARG A 11 -6.47 4.21 14.45
N PRO A 12 -6.88 5.47 14.24
CA PRO A 12 -6.30 6.61 14.94
C PRO A 12 -6.67 6.64 16.43
N ASP A 13 -7.88 6.17 16.77
CA ASP A 13 -8.34 6.05 18.15
C ASP A 13 -8.50 4.55 18.52
N PRO A 14 -7.65 4.02 19.41
CA PRO A 14 -7.73 2.60 19.81
C PRO A 14 -9.01 2.25 20.58
N ASN A 15 -9.84 3.22 20.96
CA ASN A 15 -11.13 3.00 21.63
C ASN A 15 -12.31 2.98 20.66
N LYS A 16 -12.15 3.46 19.41
CA LYS A 16 -13.23 3.49 18.40
C LYS A 16 -12.95 2.52 17.29
N TRP A 17 -13.96 1.83 16.76
CA TRP A 17 -13.75 0.87 15.66
C TRP A 17 -13.80 1.55 14.28
N ASP A 18 -13.21 2.73 14.20
CA ASP A 18 -13.18 3.57 13.00
C ASP A 18 -11.80 3.49 12.36
N PHE A 19 -11.77 3.07 11.11
CA PHE A 19 -10.56 2.97 10.31
C PHE A 19 -10.60 4.06 9.25
N ILE A 20 -9.46 4.70 9.01
CA ILE A 20 -9.31 5.68 7.95
C ILE A 20 -8.24 5.20 6.97
N PRO A 21 -8.44 5.36 5.65
CA PRO A 21 -7.43 5.04 4.67
C PRO A 21 -6.28 6.05 4.76
N ILE A 22 -5.06 5.55 4.77
CA ILE A 22 -3.85 6.36 4.97
C ILE A 22 -2.81 6.19 3.89
N GLY A 23 -2.85 5.08 3.15
CA GLY A 23 -1.83 4.77 2.17
C GLY A 23 -2.21 3.65 1.22
N VAL A 24 -1.31 3.37 0.29
CA VAL A 24 -1.48 2.38 -0.76
C VAL A 24 -0.15 1.68 -1.00
N TRP A 25 -0.21 0.37 -1.25
CA TRP A 25 0.91 -0.44 -1.70
C TRP A 25 0.55 -1.01 -3.07
N ALA A 26 1.40 -0.79 -4.07
CA ALA A 26 1.17 -1.20 -5.45
C ALA A 26 2.33 -2.03 -5.99
N HIS A 27 2.01 -3.09 -6.74
CA HIS A 27 2.97 -4.01 -7.33
C HIS A 27 2.53 -4.41 -8.75
N GLY A 28 3.44 -4.31 -9.71
CA GLY A 28 3.23 -4.77 -11.08
C GLY A 28 3.16 -6.29 -11.20
N VAL A 29 2.20 -6.79 -11.98
CA VAL A 29 2.09 -8.24 -12.25
C VAL A 29 3.02 -8.65 -13.39
N ASP A 30 3.00 -7.88 -14.47
CA ASP A 30 3.79 -8.15 -15.66
C ASP A 30 5.27 -7.76 -15.46
N ASP A 31 5.50 -6.71 -14.67
CA ASP A 31 6.82 -6.26 -14.21
C ASP A 31 6.84 -6.27 -12.68
N ARG A 32 7.35 -7.37 -12.12
CA ARG A 32 7.41 -7.59 -10.66
C ARG A 32 8.51 -6.80 -9.96
N SER A 33 9.32 -6.06 -10.73
CA SER A 33 10.25 -5.07 -10.18
C SER A 33 9.59 -3.73 -9.93
N ALA A 34 8.47 -3.46 -10.60
CA ALA A 34 7.69 -2.25 -10.40
C ALA A 34 6.88 -2.35 -9.11
N PHE A 35 7.29 -1.59 -8.11
CA PHE A 35 6.66 -1.56 -6.81
C PHE A 35 6.76 -0.16 -6.20
N GLU A 36 5.68 0.30 -5.59
CA GLU A 36 5.64 1.63 -4.99
C GLU A 36 4.64 1.68 -3.82
N VAL A 37 4.95 2.54 -2.86
CA VAL A 37 4.09 2.84 -1.72
C VAL A 37 3.83 4.34 -1.68
N GLY A 38 2.63 4.73 -1.29
CA GLY A 38 2.28 6.13 -1.08
C GLY A 38 1.45 6.29 0.18
N TYR A 39 1.59 7.45 0.83
CA TYR A 39 0.86 7.81 2.04
C TYR A 39 0.31 9.24 1.95
N VAL A 40 -0.80 9.49 2.64
CA VAL A 40 -1.30 10.86 2.84
C VAL A 40 -0.50 11.56 3.94
N SER A 41 -0.38 12.88 3.85
CA SER A 41 0.36 13.68 4.82
C SER A 41 -0.19 13.51 6.24
N GLY A 42 0.69 13.51 7.26
CA GLY A 42 0.32 13.35 8.66
C GLY A 42 0.39 11.90 9.17
N PHE A 43 0.81 10.97 8.31
CA PHE A 43 1.13 9.57 8.64
C PHE A 43 2.61 9.26 8.39
N ASP A 44 3.48 10.24 8.67
CA ASP A 44 4.92 10.17 8.39
C ASP A 44 5.61 8.97 9.08
N ALA A 45 5.07 8.53 10.23
CA ALA A 45 5.56 7.34 10.92
C ALA A 45 5.25 6.05 10.15
N GLU A 46 4.03 5.92 9.63
CA GLU A 46 3.62 4.77 8.82
C GLU A 46 4.34 4.76 7.47
N GLU A 47 4.50 5.94 6.86
CA GLU A 47 5.29 6.10 5.65
C GLU A 47 6.74 5.69 5.90
N TRP A 48 7.35 6.13 7.00
CA TRP A 48 8.71 5.75 7.36
C TRP A 48 8.87 4.23 7.55
N ASP A 49 7.92 3.58 8.25
CA ASP A 49 7.92 2.13 8.42
C ASP A 49 7.81 1.40 7.09
N ALA A 50 6.95 1.90 6.17
CA ALA A 50 6.83 1.37 4.83
C ALA A 50 8.14 1.51 4.04
N GLN A 51 8.77 2.69 4.07
CA GLN A 51 10.07 2.93 3.43
C GLN A 51 11.17 2.03 3.99
N CYS A 52 11.13 1.71 5.28
CA CYS A 52 12.06 0.76 5.89
C CYS A 52 11.88 -0.67 5.31
N VAL A 53 10.65 -1.09 5.00
CA VAL A 53 10.39 -2.36 4.29
C VAL A 53 10.94 -2.29 2.86
N VAL A 54 10.67 -1.20 2.14
CA VAL A 54 11.19 -0.98 0.77
C VAL A 54 12.72 -1.05 0.74
N ASN A 55 13.38 -0.34 1.65
CA ASN A 55 14.84 -0.34 1.76
C ASN A 55 15.38 -1.74 2.02
N ARG A 56 14.76 -2.53 2.91
CA ARG A 56 15.20 -3.89 3.19
C ARG A 56 15.09 -4.81 1.97
N ILE A 57 14.05 -4.65 1.16
CA ILE A 57 13.87 -5.39 -0.12
C ILE A 57 15.05 -5.07 -1.05
N VAL A 58 15.37 -3.79 -1.21
CA VAL A 58 16.48 -3.32 -2.04
C VAL A 58 17.84 -3.82 -1.51
N GLU A 59 18.09 -3.69 -0.21
CA GLU A 59 19.33 -4.12 0.46
C GLU A 59 19.56 -5.63 0.34
N GLN A 60 18.51 -6.44 0.34
CA GLN A 60 18.59 -7.89 0.13
C GLN A 60 18.80 -8.27 -1.34
N GLY A 61 18.87 -7.29 -2.25
CA GLY A 61 19.04 -7.51 -3.68
C GLY A 61 17.82 -8.17 -4.33
N ILE A 62 16.64 -8.06 -3.72
CA ILE A 62 15.40 -8.58 -4.28
C ILE A 62 15.01 -7.67 -5.45
N ARG A 63 15.04 -8.22 -6.67
CA ARG A 63 14.75 -7.48 -7.90
C ARG A 63 13.31 -7.64 -8.38
N GLU A 64 12.65 -8.70 -7.96
CA GLU A 64 11.26 -8.98 -8.28
C GLU A 64 10.56 -9.46 -7.01
N LEU A 65 9.41 -8.87 -6.70
CA LEU A 65 8.63 -9.32 -5.57
C LEU A 65 7.89 -10.62 -5.89
N PRO A 66 7.69 -11.50 -4.90
CA PRO A 66 6.81 -12.66 -5.05
C PRO A 66 5.40 -12.23 -5.47
N GLU A 67 4.72 -13.09 -6.24
CA GLU A 67 3.35 -12.83 -6.70
C GLU A 67 2.38 -12.60 -5.53
N ASP A 68 2.59 -13.31 -4.43
CA ASP A 68 1.78 -13.28 -3.22
C ASP A 68 2.27 -12.27 -2.16
N PHE A 69 3.16 -11.35 -2.55
CA PHE A 69 3.76 -10.37 -1.64
C PHE A 69 2.68 -9.54 -0.93
N LEU A 70 1.69 -9.03 -1.66
CA LEU A 70 0.65 -8.17 -1.10
C LEU A 70 -0.27 -8.91 -0.14
N GLU A 71 -0.57 -10.17 -0.40
CA GLU A 71 -1.35 -11.04 0.48
C GLU A 71 -0.62 -11.29 1.79
N ARG A 72 0.65 -11.69 1.72
CA ARG A 72 1.49 -11.89 2.90
C ARG A 72 1.66 -10.60 3.69
N HIS A 73 1.83 -9.47 2.99
CA HIS A 73 1.98 -8.16 3.61
C HIS A 73 0.68 -7.72 4.30
N ARG A 74 -0.49 -7.94 3.68
CA ARG A 74 -1.80 -7.69 4.29
C ARG A 74 -1.97 -8.45 5.59
N ASP A 75 -1.66 -9.74 5.60
CA ASP A 75 -1.91 -10.63 6.73
C ASP A 75 -0.94 -10.41 7.90
N ALA A 76 0.15 -9.65 7.69
CA ALA A 76 1.13 -9.35 8.72
C ALA A 76 0.71 -8.20 9.67
N VAL A 77 -0.33 -7.42 9.35
CA VAL A 77 -0.76 -6.28 10.19
C VAL A 77 -1.64 -6.75 11.33
N PRO A 78 -1.28 -6.48 12.60
CA PRO A 78 -2.18 -6.72 13.72
C PRO A 78 -3.41 -5.81 13.63
N VAL A 79 -4.61 -6.39 13.75
CA VAL A 79 -5.91 -5.69 13.60
C VAL A 79 -6.05 -4.44 14.49
N TYR A 80 -5.36 -4.41 15.64
CA TYR A 80 -5.42 -3.27 16.56
C TYR A 80 -4.55 -2.09 16.13
N LEU A 81 -3.57 -2.29 15.23
CA LEU A 81 -2.75 -1.21 14.66
C LEU A 81 -3.37 -0.63 13.38
N GLY A 82 -4.10 -1.46 12.64
CA GLY A 82 -4.69 -1.07 11.38
C GLY A 82 -5.28 -2.26 10.64
N SER A 83 -5.65 -2.05 9.39
CA SER A 83 -6.05 -3.10 8.47
C SER A 83 -5.59 -2.78 7.05
N ARG A 84 -5.65 -3.77 6.17
CA ARG A 84 -5.39 -3.61 4.75
C ARG A 84 -6.51 -4.30 3.99
N THR A 85 -6.91 -3.72 2.86
CA THR A 85 -7.98 -4.28 2.04
C THR A 85 -7.58 -5.65 1.48
N ILE A 86 -8.55 -6.32 0.85
CA ILE A 86 -8.22 -7.34 -0.14
C ILE A 86 -7.33 -6.75 -1.24
N VAL A 87 -6.63 -7.62 -1.96
CA VAL A 87 -5.84 -7.22 -3.13
C VAL A 87 -6.80 -6.89 -4.27
N PHE A 88 -6.71 -5.66 -4.77
CA PHE A 88 -7.39 -5.22 -5.98
C PHE A 88 -6.47 -5.36 -7.18
N GLU A 89 -7.06 -5.52 -8.36
CA GLU A 89 -6.34 -5.51 -9.64
C GLU A 89 -6.84 -4.38 -10.53
N SER A 90 -5.92 -3.75 -11.26
CA SER A 90 -6.21 -2.72 -12.24
C SER A 90 -5.28 -2.85 -13.43
N ASP A 91 -5.84 -2.64 -14.62
CA ASP A 91 -5.12 -2.51 -15.89
C ASP A 91 -5.22 -1.09 -16.48
N LYS A 92 -5.82 -0.16 -15.73
CA LYS A 92 -6.14 1.20 -16.19
C LYS A 92 -4.95 2.14 -16.22
N TYR A 93 -3.90 1.85 -15.46
CA TYR A 93 -2.76 2.74 -15.28
C TYR A 93 -1.55 2.27 -16.10
N GLY A 94 -0.74 3.23 -16.54
CA GLY A 94 0.49 2.99 -17.27
C GLY A 94 1.66 2.58 -16.39
N SER A 95 1.61 2.92 -15.09
CA SER A 95 2.67 2.61 -14.11
C SER A 95 2.10 2.45 -12.70
N VAL A 96 2.89 1.87 -11.79
CA VAL A 96 2.56 1.82 -10.36
C VAL A 96 2.47 3.22 -9.75
N THR A 97 3.33 4.15 -10.17
CA THR A 97 3.34 5.56 -9.72
C THR A 97 2.02 6.25 -10.03
N GLU A 98 1.51 6.12 -11.26
CA GLU A 98 0.22 6.70 -11.65
C GLU A 98 -0.95 6.16 -10.80
N LEU A 99 -0.92 4.87 -10.48
CA LEU A 99 -1.93 4.27 -9.61
C LEU A 99 -1.82 4.83 -8.19
N VAL A 100 -0.60 4.87 -7.63
CA VAL A 100 -0.35 5.37 -6.27
C VAL A 100 -0.82 6.82 -6.15
N ASP A 101 -0.42 7.68 -7.09
CA ASP A 101 -0.81 9.10 -7.10
C ASP A 101 -2.33 9.29 -7.17
N ASP A 102 -3.02 8.54 -8.03
CA ASP A 102 -4.47 8.62 -8.14
C ASP A 102 -5.15 8.14 -6.86
N VAL A 103 -4.77 6.97 -6.32
CA VAL A 103 -5.36 6.41 -5.10
C VAL A 103 -5.15 7.36 -3.92
N ILE A 104 -3.93 7.88 -3.71
CA ILE A 104 -3.65 8.90 -2.70
C ILE A 104 -4.50 10.15 -2.93
N GLY A 105 -4.65 10.58 -4.18
CA GLY A 105 -5.55 11.66 -4.57
C GLY A 105 -7.02 11.40 -4.21
N GLN A 106 -7.51 10.17 -4.33
CA GLN A 106 -8.88 9.80 -3.96
C GLN A 106 -9.05 9.73 -2.42
N ILE A 107 -8.07 9.19 -1.69
CA ILE A 107 -8.06 9.19 -0.21
C ILE A 107 -8.17 10.63 0.31
N ARG A 108 -7.33 11.54 -0.20
CA ARG A 108 -7.36 12.97 0.19
C ARG A 108 -8.70 13.66 -0.09
N LYS A 109 -9.45 13.19 -1.10
CA LYS A 109 -10.77 13.72 -1.47
C LYS A 109 -11.92 13.06 -0.69
N GLY A 110 -11.65 12.08 0.19
CA GLY A 110 -12.68 11.32 0.91
C GLY A 110 -13.56 10.49 -0.03
N ARG A 111 -12.96 9.92 -1.08
CA ARG A 111 -13.67 9.08 -2.07
C ARG A 111 -13.39 7.58 -1.89
N ILE A 112 -12.62 7.26 -0.86
CA ILE A 112 -12.27 5.93 -0.40
C ILE A 112 -12.59 5.95 1.08
N ASP A 113 -13.46 5.04 1.51
CA ASP A 113 -13.95 4.87 2.88
C ASP A 113 -13.61 3.48 3.41
#